data_AF-A0AAW1P7L1-F1
#
_entry.id   AF-A0AAW1P7L1-F1
#
_cell.length_a   1.000
_cell.length_b   1.000
_cell.length_c   1.000
_cell.angle_alpha   90.00
_cell.angle_beta   90.00
_cell.angle_gamma   90.00
#
_symmetry.space_group_name_H-M   'P 1'
#
loop_
_entity.id
_entity.type
_entity.pdbx_description
1 polymer ?
#
loop_
_entity_poly.entity_id
_entity_poly.type
_entity_poly.pdbx_seq_one_letter_code
_entity_poly.pdbx_strand_id
1 'polypeptide(L)'
;MKRGRSPELWREANGEEAERPREAYPRGLEVPDGWMDCPPLGTEIREVRIVPVKAPLSTKFNSVIPPSKRFTPADVVSELQTFNLRVGLVLDLTNTYRYYDSEEWEQMGVQYLKIHCRGRGEVPEPEAVNRFCWEVASFHSHEENQGSHVVVHCTHGFNRTGYMISNYMVRMGYPLANAVRTFATHRSPGIYKDDYIQALFKYNHFRRPKNLHTPARPAWKEQEEDSPEPEDQNGSNLETGGPQEAMAHDDLLGEAVSPEEADTVQRTVMGAMMEQQHPGSGARDGQQWEGRLYFPGSQPVSLARSNLELLKQRRYYVTWKADGTRYMLLICKWGAYLIDRSFTVRRVQMRFPKSTEPAAPGQPRRAGGPHHFTLLDGEMVVDEDIVNDSVQRRYLAYDLMMLEGKSLMRQPFKVRFSLIKKEITQPRSTEKQIMGSPAAKFLYLYDEEPFHVRVKEFWPMTAADKVLNNFIPKLSHESDGLILQGWDDPYITGTCKELLKWKFAHLNSVDFQLDATPEGKLVLLLLETRGGQRYLKPLDGAKIDLGELDSEELIGKAIEHEIVLEGQLNK
;
A
#
# COMPACT_ATOMS: atom_id res chain seq x y z
N MET A 1 44.02 54.47 46.80
CA MET A 1 43.26 54.16 48.04
C MET A 1 42.12 55.16 48.17
N LYS A 2 40.90 54.78 47.75
CA LYS A 2 39.69 55.59 47.98
C LYS A 2 38.73 54.77 48.83
N ARG A 3 38.46 55.29 50.03
CA ARG A 3 37.47 54.80 50.99
C ARG A 3 36.08 55.27 50.56
N GLY A 4 35.08 54.42 50.78
CA GLY A 4 33.71 54.61 50.36
C GLY A 4 32.89 55.59 51.21
N ARG A 5 31.69 55.86 50.67
CA ARG A 5 30.45 56.24 51.36
C ARG A 5 29.30 55.69 50.50
N SER A 6 28.30 55.10 51.16
CA SER A 6 26.96 54.90 50.59
C SER A 6 26.29 56.27 50.35
N PRO A 7 25.24 56.35 49.53
CA PRO A 7 23.90 56.18 50.09
C PRO A 7 22.86 55.52 49.16
N GLU A 8 21.91 54.82 49.79
CA GLU A 8 20.58 54.52 49.24
C GLU A 8 19.87 55.81 48.80
N LEU A 9 18.96 55.72 47.82
CA LEU A 9 17.63 56.36 47.76
C LEU A 9 17.00 56.17 46.36
N TRP A 10 15.93 55.37 46.33
CA TRP A 10 14.75 55.34 45.43
C TRP A 10 14.90 55.16 43.91
N ARG A 11 14.43 54.00 43.42
CA ARG A 11 13.35 53.90 42.42
C ARG A 11 12.55 52.61 42.65
N GLU A 12 11.32 52.79 43.14
CA GLU A 12 10.24 51.81 43.01
C GLU A 12 9.69 51.79 41.57
N ALA A 13 8.92 50.73 41.30
CA ALA A 13 8.03 50.50 40.17
C ALA A 13 8.68 49.90 38.90
N ASN A 14 8.94 48.59 38.96
CA ASN A 14 8.31 47.61 38.06
C ASN A 14 8.46 46.23 38.71
N GLY A 15 7.35 45.53 38.92
CA GLY A 15 7.35 44.17 39.43
C GLY A 15 7.90 43.22 38.38
N GLU A 16 9.19 42.91 38.47
CA GLU A 16 9.78 41.72 37.85
C GLU A 16 9.38 40.53 38.72
N GLU A 17 8.43 39.75 38.22
CA GLU A 17 8.17 38.40 38.72
C GLU A 17 9.43 37.58 38.45
N ALA A 18 10.22 37.35 39.50
CA ALA A 18 11.42 36.53 39.42
C ALA A 18 11.07 35.16 38.79
N GLU A 19 11.72 34.83 37.67
CA GLU A 19 11.65 33.51 37.06
C GLU A 19 11.93 32.44 38.13
N ARG A 20 10.94 31.59 38.39
CA ARG A 20 11.13 30.42 39.25
C ARG A 20 12.13 29.50 38.54
N PRO A 21 13.14 28.96 39.25
CA PRO A 21 14.03 27.95 38.68
C PRO A 21 13.18 26.77 38.20
N ARG A 22 13.40 26.29 36.96
CA ARG A 22 12.87 24.99 36.52
C ARG A 22 13.42 23.93 37.48
N GLU A 23 12.59 23.46 38.42
CA GLU A 23 12.95 22.38 39.31
C GLU A 23 13.38 21.18 38.46
N ALA A 24 14.63 20.75 38.61
CA ALA A 24 15.15 19.60 37.88
C ALA A 24 14.36 18.35 38.29
N TYR A 25 13.64 17.75 37.35
CA TYR A 25 12.92 16.50 37.59
C TYR A 25 13.89 15.40 38.05
N PRO A 26 13.46 14.49 38.94
CA PRO A 26 14.19 13.25 39.19
C PRO A 26 14.37 12.49 37.87
N ARG A 27 15.55 11.85 37.68
CA ARG A 27 15.88 11.11 36.46
C ARG A 27 14.75 10.14 36.06
N GLY A 28 14.25 10.29 34.82
CA GLY A 28 13.18 9.44 34.27
C GLY A 28 11.74 9.87 34.60
N LEU A 29 11.55 10.92 35.41
CA LEU A 29 10.23 11.49 35.74
C LEU A 29 9.97 12.84 35.06
N GLU A 30 10.68 13.14 33.98
CA GLU A 30 10.51 14.38 33.21
C GLU A 30 9.11 14.44 32.57
N VAL A 31 8.25 15.36 33.00
CA VAL A 31 6.94 15.53 32.37
C VAL A 31 7.14 16.23 31.01
N PRO A 32 6.52 15.74 29.90
CA PRO A 32 6.70 16.39 28.61
C PRO A 32 6.24 17.85 28.61
N ASP A 33 6.95 18.71 27.91
CA ASP A 33 6.62 20.13 27.86
C ASP A 33 5.20 20.39 27.34
N GLY A 34 4.48 21.27 28.03
CA GLY A 34 3.08 21.59 27.76
C GLY A 34 2.08 20.47 28.10
N TRP A 35 2.53 19.33 28.66
CA TRP A 35 1.62 18.22 28.98
C TRP A 35 0.63 18.53 30.10
N MET A 36 1.04 19.31 31.12
CA MET A 36 0.19 19.65 32.28
C MET A 36 -1.01 20.50 31.89
N ASP A 37 -0.87 21.37 30.89
CA ASP A 37 -1.93 22.26 30.42
C ASP A 37 -2.59 21.78 29.12
N CYS A 38 -2.02 20.76 28.48
CA CYS A 38 -2.66 20.03 27.41
C CYS A 38 -3.96 19.36 27.90
N PRO A 39 -5.12 19.60 27.24
CA PRO A 39 -6.38 18.95 27.57
C PRO A 39 -6.23 17.42 27.54
N PRO A 40 -6.77 16.67 28.53
CA PRO A 40 -6.56 15.22 28.62
C PRO A 40 -7.25 14.45 27.50
N LEU A 41 -8.53 14.76 27.25
CA LEU A 41 -9.41 14.03 26.33
C LEU A 41 -9.87 14.89 25.15
N GLY A 42 -10.01 14.28 23.99
CA GLY A 42 -10.97 14.71 22.97
C GLY A 42 -12.31 13.99 23.16
N THR A 43 -13.27 14.29 22.29
CA THR A 43 -14.57 13.60 22.25
C THR A 43 -14.54 12.43 21.27
N GLU A 44 -15.49 11.50 21.39
CA GLU A 44 -15.65 10.35 20.49
C GLU A 44 -15.86 10.78 19.03
N ILE A 45 -15.01 10.28 18.12
CA ILE A 45 -15.27 10.34 16.68
C ILE A 45 -16.12 9.11 16.31
N ARG A 46 -17.43 9.26 16.49
CA ARG A 46 -18.41 8.17 16.44
C ARG A 46 -18.41 7.39 15.13
N GLU A 47 -18.11 8.06 14.02
CA GLU A 47 -18.04 7.46 12.69
C GLU A 47 -17.00 6.34 12.55
N VAL A 48 -15.94 6.41 13.37
CA VAL A 48 -14.83 5.45 13.34
C VAL A 48 -14.57 4.80 14.71
N ARG A 49 -15.36 5.11 15.74
CA ARG A 49 -15.21 4.63 17.13
C ARG A 49 -13.80 4.85 17.69
N ILE A 50 -13.25 6.04 17.43
CA ILE A 50 -11.93 6.44 17.93
C ILE A 50 -12.06 7.61 18.91
N VAL A 51 -11.29 7.57 20.00
CA VAL A 51 -11.15 8.69 20.93
C VAL A 51 -9.69 9.16 20.98
N PRO A 52 -9.39 10.40 20.55
CA PRO A 52 -8.04 10.96 20.68
C PRO A 52 -7.79 11.48 22.10
N VAL A 53 -6.67 11.11 22.69
CA VAL A 53 -6.27 11.54 24.05
C VAL A 53 -4.80 11.98 24.08
N LYS A 54 -4.37 12.72 25.11
CA LYS A 54 -2.93 12.90 25.37
C LYS A 54 -2.34 11.63 25.99
N ALA A 55 -1.02 11.44 25.95
CA ALA A 55 -0.41 10.29 26.62
C ALA A 55 -0.73 10.32 28.11
N PRO A 56 -1.30 9.26 28.71
CA PRO A 56 -1.36 9.18 30.16
C PRO A 56 0.04 9.02 30.74
N LEU A 57 0.22 9.37 32.01
CA LEU A 57 1.45 9.18 32.77
C LEU A 57 1.12 8.32 33.98
N SER A 58 1.87 7.23 34.18
CA SER A 58 1.57 6.31 35.27
C SER A 58 1.78 6.95 36.64
N THR A 59 1.29 6.27 37.68
CA THR A 59 1.32 6.77 39.06
C THR A 59 2.72 7.09 39.58
N LYS A 60 3.79 6.60 38.93
CA LYS A 60 5.18 6.98 39.24
C LYS A 60 5.48 8.47 39.05
N PHE A 61 4.70 9.17 38.22
CA PHE A 61 4.82 10.62 38.05
C PHE A 61 4.03 11.43 39.10
N ASN A 62 3.31 10.78 40.03
CA ASN A 62 2.45 11.46 41.01
C ASN A 62 3.22 12.39 41.97
N SER A 63 4.52 12.18 42.16
CA SER A 63 5.40 13.03 42.98
C SER A 63 5.74 14.36 42.29
N VAL A 64 5.62 14.43 40.96
CA VAL A 64 5.98 15.61 40.15
C VAL A 64 4.79 16.21 39.40
N ILE A 65 3.61 15.59 39.50
CA ILE A 65 2.35 16.07 38.91
C ILE A 65 1.35 16.36 40.04
N PRO A 66 0.81 17.60 40.14
CA PRO A 66 -0.17 17.93 41.15
C PRO A 66 -1.46 17.11 40.97
N PRO A 67 -2.16 16.74 42.05
CA PRO A 67 -3.34 15.87 41.99
C PRO A 67 -4.40 16.27 40.94
N SER A 68 -4.64 17.58 40.77
CA SER A 68 -5.62 18.12 39.82
C SER A 68 -5.24 17.98 38.34
N LYS A 69 -4.00 17.57 38.04
CA LYS A 69 -3.46 17.43 36.68
C LYS A 69 -3.03 16.01 36.35
N ARG A 70 -3.22 15.05 37.26
CA ARG A 70 -2.91 13.63 37.04
C ARG A 70 -3.83 13.07 35.97
N PHE A 71 -3.28 12.20 35.14
CA PHE A 71 -3.99 11.53 34.05
C PHE A 71 -3.27 10.23 33.73
N THR A 72 -3.66 9.16 34.42
CA THR A 72 -3.09 7.81 34.35
C THR A 72 -3.87 6.94 33.36
N PRO A 73 -3.36 5.74 32.98
CA PRO A 73 -4.13 4.80 32.17
C PRO A 73 -5.53 4.49 32.76
N ALA A 74 -5.61 4.31 34.07
CA ALA A 74 -6.88 4.08 34.77
C ALA A 74 -7.83 5.29 34.71
N ASP A 75 -7.29 6.51 34.75
CA ASP A 75 -8.09 7.74 34.57
C ASP A 75 -8.70 7.78 33.16
N VAL A 76 -7.95 7.37 32.11
CA VAL A 76 -8.50 7.28 30.74
C VAL A 76 -9.72 6.36 30.68
N VAL A 77 -9.60 5.14 31.22
CA VAL A 77 -10.68 4.16 31.19
C VAL A 77 -11.88 4.65 31.99
N SER A 78 -11.65 5.14 33.22
CA SER A 78 -12.72 5.60 34.10
C SER A 78 -13.45 6.83 33.55
N GLU A 79 -12.73 7.83 33.02
CA GLU A 79 -13.33 9.01 32.41
C GLU A 79 -14.17 8.64 31.18
N LEU A 80 -13.65 7.80 30.27
CA LEU A 80 -14.41 7.37 29.08
C LEU A 80 -15.62 6.50 29.43
N GLN A 81 -15.54 5.72 30.51
CA GLN A 81 -16.67 4.96 31.03
C GLN A 81 -17.81 5.87 31.52
N THR A 82 -17.52 7.08 32.03
CA THR A 82 -18.57 8.06 32.40
C THR A 82 -19.38 8.55 31.20
N PHE A 83 -18.79 8.50 30.00
CA PHE A 83 -19.46 8.78 28.73
C PHE A 83 -20.07 7.54 28.07
N ASN A 84 -20.11 6.41 28.79
CA ASN A 84 -20.55 5.11 28.29
C ASN A 84 -19.72 4.59 27.10
N LEU A 85 -18.43 4.93 27.06
CA LEU A 85 -17.49 4.49 26.04
C LEU A 85 -16.59 3.39 26.61
N ARG A 86 -16.76 2.16 26.10
CA ARG A 86 -15.89 1.03 26.45
C ARG A 86 -14.59 1.11 25.65
N VAL A 87 -13.45 1.20 26.32
CA VAL A 87 -12.13 1.10 25.69
C VAL A 87 -11.80 -0.37 25.45
N GLY A 88 -11.40 -0.73 24.24
CA GLY A 88 -10.95 -2.10 23.93
C GLY A 88 -9.55 -2.19 23.35
N LEU A 89 -9.03 -1.11 22.76
CA LEU A 89 -7.68 -1.03 22.22
C LEU A 89 -7.07 0.34 22.47
N VAL A 90 -5.78 0.39 22.82
CA VAL A 90 -4.96 1.61 22.89
C VAL A 90 -3.87 1.53 21.83
N LEU A 91 -3.81 2.55 20.98
CA LEU A 91 -2.74 2.77 20.01
C LEU A 91 -1.84 3.92 20.47
N ASP A 92 -0.64 3.56 20.93
CA ASP A 92 0.38 4.50 21.38
C ASP A 92 1.34 4.85 20.25
N LEU A 93 1.34 6.12 19.83
CA LEU A 93 2.16 6.69 18.75
C LEU A 93 3.42 7.40 19.26
N THR A 94 3.76 7.26 20.54
CA THR A 94 4.94 7.84 21.15
C THR A 94 6.18 7.00 20.85
N ASN A 95 7.34 7.66 20.79
CA ASN A 95 8.63 6.98 20.61
C ASN A 95 9.33 6.79 21.97
N THR A 96 8.59 6.38 23.00
CA THR A 96 9.13 6.13 24.33
C THR A 96 8.27 5.15 25.11
N TYR A 97 8.88 4.41 26.03
CA TYR A 97 8.22 3.51 26.99
C TYR A 97 8.20 4.07 28.40
N ARG A 98 8.62 5.34 28.58
CA ARG A 98 8.79 5.92 29.91
C ARG A 98 7.48 6.32 30.58
N TYR A 99 6.40 6.53 29.82
CA TYR A 99 5.17 7.13 30.32
C TYR A 99 4.36 6.21 31.22
N TYR A 100 4.22 4.94 30.84
CA TYR A 100 3.47 3.92 31.57
C TYR A 100 3.90 2.54 31.10
N ASP A 101 3.53 1.50 31.85
CA ASP A 101 3.72 0.11 31.43
C ASP A 101 2.52 -0.37 30.62
N SER A 102 2.74 -1.13 29.54
CA SER A 102 1.66 -1.73 28.77
C SER A 102 0.80 -2.69 29.60
N GLU A 103 1.38 -3.33 30.61
CA GLU A 103 0.67 -4.23 31.53
C GLU A 103 -0.49 -3.51 32.27
N GLU A 104 -0.39 -2.20 32.48
CA GLU A 104 -1.47 -1.42 33.11
C GLU A 104 -2.77 -1.48 32.29
N TRP A 105 -2.67 -1.51 30.96
CA TRP A 105 -3.83 -1.66 30.06
C TRP A 105 -4.37 -3.08 30.05
N GLU A 106 -3.47 -4.06 29.98
CA GLU A 106 -3.83 -5.48 29.91
C GLU A 106 -4.55 -5.94 31.18
N GLN A 107 -4.13 -5.46 32.35
CA GLN A 107 -4.81 -5.71 33.63
C GLN A 107 -6.24 -5.15 33.67
N MET A 108 -6.54 -4.12 32.88
CA MET A 108 -7.88 -3.57 32.69
C MET A 108 -8.66 -4.26 31.56
N GLY A 109 -8.11 -5.31 30.95
CA GLY A 109 -8.71 -6.02 29.82
C GLY A 109 -8.71 -5.21 28.51
N VAL A 110 -7.80 -4.24 28.39
CA VAL A 110 -7.65 -3.39 27.21
C VAL A 110 -6.43 -3.85 26.41
N GLN A 111 -6.62 -4.10 25.12
CA GLN A 111 -5.50 -4.41 24.23
C GLN A 111 -4.60 -3.19 24.08
N TYR A 112 -3.30 -3.39 24.01
CA TYR A 112 -2.33 -2.31 23.82
C TYR A 112 -1.41 -2.61 22.65
N LEU A 113 -1.15 -1.60 21.82
CA LEU A 113 -0.17 -1.67 20.75
C LEU A 113 0.56 -0.34 20.60
N LYS A 114 1.89 -0.39 20.54
CA LYS A 114 2.74 0.75 20.20
C LYS A 114 3.08 0.74 18.71
N ILE A 115 2.81 1.85 18.03
CA ILE A 115 3.20 2.09 16.64
C ILE A 115 4.27 3.18 16.65
N HIS A 116 5.52 2.77 16.49
CA HIS A 116 6.65 3.68 16.51
C HIS A 116 6.55 4.68 15.35
N CYS A 117 6.48 5.95 15.68
CA CYS A 117 6.56 7.05 14.72
C CYS A 117 7.87 7.80 14.97
N ARG A 118 8.59 8.17 13.92
CA ARG A 118 9.84 8.94 14.02
C ARG A 118 9.66 10.23 14.83
N GLY A 119 10.74 10.64 15.51
CA GLY A 119 10.81 11.84 16.36
C GLY A 119 10.90 13.16 15.56
N ARG A 120 11.25 14.25 16.25
CA ARG A 120 11.80 15.49 15.65
C ARG A 120 10.95 16.19 14.57
N GLY A 121 9.62 16.21 14.74
CA GLY A 121 8.73 16.99 13.88
C GLY A 121 8.36 16.34 12.54
N GLU A 122 8.86 15.16 12.21
CA GLU A 122 8.48 14.46 10.98
C GLU A 122 7.06 13.89 11.06
N VAL A 123 6.41 13.75 9.90
CA VAL A 123 5.10 13.08 9.76
C VAL A 123 5.28 11.56 9.83
N PRO A 124 4.27 10.79 10.31
CA PRO A 124 4.35 9.34 10.30
C PRO A 124 4.62 8.76 8.90
N GLU A 125 5.54 7.80 8.83
CA GLU A 125 5.88 7.09 7.59
C GLU A 125 4.70 6.24 7.09
N PRO A 126 4.61 5.97 5.77
CA PRO A 126 3.52 5.19 5.19
C PRO A 126 3.29 3.83 5.86
N GLU A 127 4.37 3.14 6.27
CA GLU A 127 4.27 1.85 6.98
C GLU A 127 3.55 1.99 8.33
N ALA A 128 3.86 3.02 9.10
CA ALA A 128 3.18 3.30 10.37
C ALA A 128 1.70 3.64 10.16
N VAL A 129 1.37 4.37 9.08
CA VAL A 129 -0.02 4.64 8.68
C VAL A 129 -0.74 3.35 8.28
N ASN A 130 -0.07 2.46 7.55
CA ASN A 130 -0.60 1.15 7.17
C ASN A 130 -0.93 0.30 8.38
N ARG A 131 0.04 0.15 9.29
CA ARG A 131 -0.15 -0.59 10.52
C ARG A 131 -1.29 -0.01 11.35
N PHE A 132 -1.33 1.31 11.53
CA PHE A 132 -2.42 1.97 12.27
C PHE A 132 -3.78 1.64 11.68
N CYS A 133 -3.95 1.82 10.37
CA CYS A 133 -5.24 1.62 9.74
C CYS A 133 -5.66 0.14 9.71
N TRP A 134 -4.70 -0.76 9.52
CA TRP A 134 -4.92 -2.21 9.60
C TRP A 134 -5.41 -2.61 10.99
N GLU A 135 -4.74 -2.15 12.04
CA GLU A 135 -5.06 -2.53 13.42
C GLU A 135 -6.44 -2.02 13.86
N VAL A 136 -6.78 -0.79 13.51
CA VAL A 136 -8.13 -0.27 13.78
C VAL A 136 -9.19 -1.05 12.99
N ALA A 137 -8.93 -1.39 11.72
CA ALA A 137 -9.87 -2.16 10.91
C ALA A 137 -10.05 -3.60 11.42
N SER A 138 -8.94 -4.26 11.77
CA SER A 138 -8.88 -5.61 12.31
C SER A 138 -9.57 -5.69 13.66
N PHE A 139 -9.25 -4.78 14.59
CA PHE A 139 -9.93 -4.70 15.89
C PHE A 139 -11.45 -4.61 15.73
N HIS A 140 -11.92 -3.74 14.82
CA HIS A 140 -13.34 -3.55 14.57
C HIS A 140 -14.04 -4.66 13.79
N SER A 141 -13.31 -5.57 13.12
CA SER A 141 -13.91 -6.70 12.39
C SER A 141 -14.27 -7.88 13.29
N HIS A 142 -13.74 -7.90 14.52
CA HIS A 142 -13.97 -8.95 15.49
C HIS A 142 -15.26 -8.67 16.30
N GLU A 143 -16.12 -9.68 16.43
CA GLU A 143 -17.44 -9.55 17.06
C GLU A 143 -17.34 -9.22 18.56
N GLU A 144 -16.32 -9.73 19.25
CA GLU A 144 -16.06 -9.45 20.67
C GLU A 144 -15.75 -7.97 20.96
N ASN A 145 -15.36 -7.21 19.93
CA ASN A 145 -15.07 -5.78 19.99
C ASN A 145 -16.25 -4.91 19.54
N GLN A 146 -17.43 -5.50 19.33
CA GLN A 146 -18.63 -4.74 19.03
C GLN A 146 -18.94 -3.75 20.17
N GLY A 147 -19.14 -2.48 19.81
CA GLY A 147 -19.38 -1.40 20.78
C GLY A 147 -18.14 -0.90 21.55
N SER A 148 -16.98 -1.55 21.40
CA SER A 148 -15.71 -1.06 21.96
C SER A 148 -15.09 0.03 21.07
N HIS A 149 -14.23 0.85 21.68
CA HIS A 149 -13.56 2.00 21.06
C HIS A 149 -12.05 1.83 21.09
N VAL A 150 -11.40 2.44 20.10
CA VAL A 150 -9.95 2.58 20.04
C VAL A 150 -9.55 3.93 20.61
N VAL A 151 -8.69 3.92 21.63
CA VAL A 151 -8.04 5.12 22.15
C VAL A 151 -6.73 5.33 21.39
N VAL A 152 -6.49 6.54 20.91
CA VAL A 152 -5.27 6.87 20.15
C VAL A 152 -4.58 8.06 20.80
N HIS A 153 -3.28 7.94 21.06
CA HIS A 153 -2.51 9.07 21.55
C HIS A 153 -1.11 9.13 20.95
N CYS A 154 -0.60 10.34 20.80
CA CYS A 154 0.83 10.62 20.81
C CYS A 154 1.18 11.26 22.16
N THR A 155 2.21 12.10 22.26
CA THR A 155 2.51 12.79 23.53
C THR A 155 1.34 13.70 23.95
N HIS A 156 0.83 14.53 23.04
CA HIS A 156 -0.25 15.50 23.33
C HIS A 156 -1.60 15.15 22.68
N GLY A 157 -1.62 14.20 21.74
CA GLY A 157 -2.88 13.78 21.10
C GLY A 157 -3.42 14.72 20.01
N PHE A 158 -2.55 15.42 19.26
CA PHE A 158 -2.96 16.40 18.23
C PHE A 158 -2.40 16.07 16.85
N ASN A 159 -1.15 16.41 16.54
CA ASN A 159 -0.64 16.33 15.16
C ASN A 159 -0.53 14.89 14.62
N ARG A 160 0.26 14.01 15.25
CA ARG A 160 0.38 12.59 14.84
C ARG A 160 -0.93 11.84 14.97
N THR A 161 -1.63 12.03 16.09
CA THR A 161 -2.95 11.43 16.32
C THR A 161 -3.95 11.82 15.23
N GLY A 162 -4.05 13.11 14.93
CA GLY A 162 -4.92 13.62 13.86
C GLY A 162 -4.51 13.14 12.48
N TYR A 163 -3.21 13.04 12.21
CA TYR A 163 -2.68 12.50 10.95
C TYR A 163 -3.08 11.03 10.75
N MET A 164 -2.90 10.19 11.77
CA MET A 164 -3.28 8.78 11.71
C MET A 164 -4.80 8.60 11.57
N ILE A 165 -5.58 9.29 12.40
CA ILE A 165 -7.04 9.21 12.37
C ILE A 165 -7.59 9.72 11.02
N SER A 166 -7.05 10.83 10.50
CA SER A 166 -7.51 11.37 9.21
C SER A 166 -7.23 10.41 8.05
N ASN A 167 -6.07 9.77 8.02
CA ASN A 167 -5.77 8.71 7.03
C ASN A 167 -6.74 7.53 7.14
N TYR A 168 -7.05 7.08 8.35
CA TYR A 168 -8.02 5.99 8.55
C TYR A 168 -9.42 6.37 8.07
N MET A 169 -9.89 7.57 8.39
CA MET A 169 -11.16 8.08 7.88
C MET A 169 -11.18 8.13 6.35
N VAL A 170 -10.09 8.57 5.70
CA VAL A 170 -10.00 8.54 4.23
C VAL A 170 -10.12 7.14 3.68
N ARG A 171 -9.47 6.14 4.29
CA ARG A 171 -9.61 4.73 3.90
C ARG A 171 -11.06 4.26 4.05
N MET A 172 -11.75 4.67 5.11
CA MET A 172 -13.18 4.38 5.30
C MET A 172 -14.11 5.11 4.32
N GLY A 173 -13.57 5.88 3.38
CA GLY A 173 -14.31 6.56 2.32
C GLY A 173 -14.70 8.00 2.64
N TYR A 174 -14.29 8.53 3.79
CA TYR A 174 -14.53 9.94 4.12
C TYR A 174 -13.63 10.85 3.29
N PRO A 175 -14.14 11.99 2.81
CA PRO A 175 -13.29 12.96 2.14
C PRO A 175 -12.24 13.56 3.09
N LEU A 176 -10.99 13.68 2.64
CA LEU A 176 -9.87 14.10 3.50
C LEU A 176 -10.10 15.44 4.20
N ALA A 177 -10.62 16.45 3.49
CA ALA A 177 -10.90 17.75 4.10
C ALA A 177 -11.97 17.66 5.21
N ASN A 178 -12.91 16.72 5.10
CA ASN A 178 -13.87 16.47 6.16
C ASN A 178 -13.22 15.71 7.32
N ALA A 179 -12.36 14.72 7.05
CA ALA A 179 -11.62 14.01 8.09
C ALA A 179 -10.79 14.98 8.97
N VAL A 180 -10.06 15.91 8.35
CA VAL A 180 -9.28 16.93 9.07
C VAL A 180 -10.18 17.83 9.93
N ARG A 181 -11.33 18.27 9.39
CA ARG A 181 -12.30 19.10 10.14
C ARG A 181 -12.97 18.32 11.28
N THR A 182 -13.35 17.06 11.04
CA THR A 182 -13.93 16.19 12.04
C THR A 182 -12.96 16.00 13.20
N PHE A 183 -11.68 15.75 12.92
CA PHE A 183 -10.67 15.68 13.96
C PHE A 183 -10.54 17.00 14.75
N ALA A 184 -10.54 18.15 14.05
CA ALA A 184 -10.50 19.46 14.70
C ALA A 184 -11.70 19.71 15.62
N THR A 185 -12.90 19.28 15.23
CA THR A 185 -14.11 19.38 16.08
C THR A 185 -13.97 18.54 17.35
N HIS A 186 -13.48 17.31 17.23
CA HIS A 186 -13.43 16.36 18.35
C HIS A 186 -12.17 16.50 19.20
N ARG A 187 -11.16 17.24 18.72
CA ARG A 187 -9.90 17.49 19.41
C ARG A 187 -9.38 18.89 19.08
N SER A 188 -10.13 19.91 19.50
CA SER A 188 -9.88 21.32 19.17
C SER A 188 -8.47 21.79 19.59
N PRO A 189 -7.71 22.48 18.71
CA PRO A 189 -8.12 22.99 17.40
C PRO A 189 -7.87 22.02 16.22
N GLY A 190 -7.44 20.79 16.51
CA GLY A 190 -7.04 19.78 15.52
C GLY A 190 -5.54 19.73 15.29
N ILE A 191 -5.15 19.34 14.07
CA ILE A 191 -3.76 19.36 13.63
C ILE A 191 -3.37 20.83 13.46
N TYR A 192 -2.40 21.31 14.24
CA TYR A 192 -1.95 22.71 14.24
C TYR A 192 -0.57 22.90 13.60
N LYS A 193 0.05 21.83 13.11
CA LYS A 193 1.27 21.89 12.31
C LYS A 193 0.93 21.76 10.82
N ASP A 194 1.38 22.72 10.01
CA ASP A 194 0.95 22.85 8.61
C ASP A 194 1.54 21.76 7.71
N ASP A 195 2.79 21.39 7.93
CA ASP A 195 3.50 20.27 7.29
C ASP A 195 2.74 18.95 7.40
N TYR A 196 2.11 18.68 8.55
CA TYR A 196 1.26 17.49 8.74
C TYR A 196 0.02 17.53 7.84
N ILE A 197 -0.64 18.69 7.72
CA ILE A 197 -1.81 18.86 6.84
C ILE A 197 -1.37 18.74 5.38
N GLN A 198 -0.27 19.39 4.99
CA GLN A 198 0.25 19.29 3.62
C GLN A 198 0.59 17.83 3.25
N ALA A 199 1.28 17.12 4.13
CA ALA A 199 1.62 15.72 3.95
C ALA A 199 0.37 14.82 3.81
N LEU A 200 -0.70 15.07 4.58
CA LEU A 200 -1.96 14.32 4.43
C LEU A 200 -2.53 14.45 3.01
N PHE A 201 -2.58 15.68 2.49
CA PHE A 201 -3.11 15.98 1.17
C PHE A 201 -2.25 15.36 0.08
N LYS A 202 -0.92 15.51 0.17
CA LYS A 202 0.04 14.90 -0.76
C LYS A 202 -0.08 13.37 -0.75
N TYR A 203 0.03 12.76 0.42
CA TYR A 203 0.00 11.31 0.59
C TYR A 203 -1.28 10.69 0.04
N ASN A 204 -2.43 11.30 0.25
CA ASN A 204 -3.72 10.76 -0.22
C ASN A 204 -4.10 11.22 -1.64
N HIS A 205 -3.21 11.89 -2.39
CA HIS A 205 -3.48 12.43 -3.72
C HIS A 205 -4.70 13.38 -3.75
N PHE A 206 -4.83 14.26 -2.75
CA PHE A 206 -5.85 15.30 -2.73
C PHE A 206 -5.22 16.68 -2.83
N ARG A 207 -5.89 17.59 -3.54
CA ARG A 207 -5.56 19.01 -3.45
C ARG A 207 -6.17 19.63 -2.20
N ARG A 208 -5.35 20.31 -1.40
CA ARG A 208 -5.81 21.07 -0.23
C ARG A 208 -6.79 22.17 -0.65
N PRO A 209 -8.02 22.20 -0.10
CA PRO A 209 -8.95 23.29 -0.35
C PRO A 209 -8.41 24.63 0.20
N LYS A 210 -8.61 25.72 -0.56
CA LYS A 210 -8.13 27.06 -0.16
C LYS A 210 -8.70 27.54 1.18
N ASN A 211 -9.90 27.09 1.53
CA ASN A 211 -10.59 27.46 2.77
C ASN A 211 -10.25 26.55 3.96
N LEU A 212 -9.36 25.56 3.79
CA LEU A 212 -8.89 24.72 4.88
C LEU A 212 -7.55 25.27 5.39
N HIS A 213 -7.65 26.15 6.38
CA HIS A 213 -6.49 26.78 7.02
C HIS A 213 -5.96 25.92 8.17
N THR A 214 -4.67 26.06 8.45
CA THR A 214 -4.05 25.47 9.63
C THR A 214 -4.36 26.38 10.83
N PRO A 215 -4.90 25.85 11.93
CA PRO A 215 -5.19 26.66 13.11
C PRO A 215 -3.89 27.15 13.76
N ALA A 216 -4.00 28.21 14.56
CA ALA A 216 -2.90 28.69 15.38
C ALA A 216 -2.46 27.61 16.38
N ARG A 217 -1.17 27.66 16.76
CA ARG A 217 -0.62 26.83 17.81
C ARG A 217 -1.39 27.07 19.13
N PRO A 218 -1.79 26.02 19.87
CA PRO A 218 -2.53 26.22 21.11
C PRO A 218 -1.71 26.91 22.22
N ALA A 219 -2.34 27.78 23.01
CA ALA A 219 -1.71 28.52 24.10
C ALA A 219 -0.99 27.66 25.14
N TRP A 220 -1.52 26.46 25.46
CA TRP A 220 -0.89 25.51 26.39
C TRP A 220 0.49 24.99 25.90
N LYS A 221 0.86 25.29 24.65
CA LYS A 221 2.10 24.89 24.01
C LYS A 221 3.04 26.08 23.75
N GLU A 222 2.65 27.32 24.09
CA GLU A 222 3.36 28.57 23.77
C GLU A 222 4.59 28.88 24.64
N GLN A 223 4.92 28.07 25.66
CA GLN A 223 6.14 28.24 26.48
C GLN A 223 7.43 27.71 25.81
N GLU A 224 7.47 27.69 24.48
CA GLU A 224 8.70 27.42 23.73
C GLU A 224 9.27 28.78 23.30
N GLU A 225 10.26 29.30 24.04
CA GLU A 225 11.30 30.07 23.36
C GLU A 225 11.95 29.11 22.37
N ASP A 226 12.07 29.52 21.10
CA ASP A 226 12.75 28.79 20.02
C ASP A 226 14.18 28.44 20.46
N SER A 227 14.30 27.34 21.19
CA SER A 227 15.56 26.68 21.49
C SER A 227 15.82 25.83 20.26
N PRO A 228 16.82 26.14 19.41
CA PRO A 228 17.16 25.23 18.33
C PRO A 228 17.48 23.87 18.95
N GLU A 229 16.67 22.85 18.62
CA GLU A 229 17.07 21.47 18.87
C GLU A 229 18.46 21.30 18.23
N PRO A 230 19.45 20.71 18.93
CA PRO A 230 20.80 20.63 18.42
C PRO A 230 20.78 19.99 17.03
N GLU A 231 21.24 20.75 16.04
CA GLU A 231 21.48 20.28 14.68
C GLU A 231 22.48 19.13 14.73
N ASP A 232 22.00 17.89 14.69
CA ASP A 232 22.81 16.82 14.16
C ASP A 232 23.04 17.19 12.69
N GLN A 233 24.28 17.53 12.34
CA GLN A 233 24.77 17.66 10.97
C GLN A 233 24.69 16.30 10.27
N ASN A 234 23.48 15.86 10.00
CA ASN A 234 23.15 14.91 8.98
C ASN A 234 21.85 15.41 8.35
N GLY A 235 21.95 16.60 7.76
CA GLY A 235 20.95 17.08 6.83
C GLY A 235 20.91 16.09 5.68
N SER A 236 19.97 15.14 5.72
CA SER A 236 19.48 14.57 4.49
C SER A 236 18.80 15.73 3.76
N ASN A 237 19.55 16.36 2.85
CA ASN A 237 18.94 17.01 1.72
C ASN A 237 17.90 16.02 1.17
N LEU A 238 16.62 16.37 1.29
CA LEU A 238 15.64 15.93 0.32
C LEU A 238 16.07 16.58 -1.00
N GLU A 239 17.05 15.96 -1.65
CA GLU A 239 17.43 16.28 -3.00
C GLU A 239 16.20 16.03 -3.86
N THR A 240 15.50 17.11 -4.18
CA THR A 240 14.70 17.21 -5.38
C THR A 240 15.65 17.09 -6.56
N GLY A 241 15.74 15.90 -7.15
CA GLY A 241 16.42 15.66 -8.41
C GLY A 241 17.76 14.93 -8.31
N GLY A 242 17.78 13.74 -7.69
CA GLY A 242 18.71 12.71 -8.15
C GLY A 242 18.39 12.36 -9.62
N PRO A 243 19.35 11.80 -10.40
CA PRO A 243 19.05 11.34 -11.75
C PRO A 243 17.80 10.47 -11.68
N GLN A 244 16.79 10.81 -12.48
CA GLN A 244 15.53 10.09 -12.51
C GLN A 244 15.87 8.66 -12.91
N GLU A 245 15.93 7.76 -11.92
CA GLU A 245 16.18 6.34 -12.16
C GLU A 245 15.17 5.89 -13.21
N ALA A 246 15.66 5.20 -14.25
CA ALA A 246 14.84 4.76 -15.36
C ALA A 246 13.66 3.95 -14.81
N MET A 247 12.44 4.38 -15.12
CA MET A 247 11.23 3.75 -14.62
C MET A 247 11.11 2.36 -15.21
N ALA A 248 11.11 1.32 -14.37
CA ALA A 248 10.95 -0.06 -14.78
C ALA A 248 9.59 -0.63 -14.33
N HIS A 249 9.17 -1.70 -15.00
CA HIS A 249 7.89 -2.35 -14.72
C HIS A 249 7.97 -3.29 -13.50
N ASP A 250 9.19 -3.77 -13.18
CA ASP A 250 9.54 -4.66 -12.08
C ASP A 250 10.03 -3.92 -10.82
N ASP A 251 10.00 -2.58 -10.85
CA ASP A 251 10.23 -1.76 -9.68
C ASP A 251 9.33 -2.18 -8.51
N LEU A 252 9.87 -2.08 -7.29
CA LEU A 252 9.15 -2.45 -6.08
C LEU A 252 8.03 -1.44 -5.79
N LEU A 253 6.85 -1.67 -6.37
CA LEU A 253 5.72 -0.76 -6.29
C LEU A 253 4.91 -0.91 -5.00
N GLY A 254 4.49 0.22 -4.44
CA GLY A 254 3.67 0.28 -3.24
C GLY A 254 4.48 0.18 -1.95
N GLU A 255 3.76 0.19 -0.84
CA GLU A 255 4.27 0.26 0.52
C GLU A 255 4.30 -1.13 1.15
N ALA A 256 5.29 -1.36 2.03
CA ALA A 256 5.32 -2.56 2.85
C ALA A 256 4.09 -2.61 3.77
N VAL A 257 3.67 -3.85 4.05
CA VAL A 257 2.60 -4.17 4.99
C VAL A 257 3.15 -5.11 6.04
N SER A 258 2.51 -5.13 7.21
CA SER A 258 2.91 -6.04 8.27
C SER A 258 2.67 -7.51 7.92
N PRO A 259 3.39 -8.47 8.53
CA PRO A 259 3.21 -9.90 8.25
C PRO A 259 1.78 -10.40 8.42
N GLU A 260 1.05 -9.91 9.44
CA GLU A 260 -0.34 -10.30 9.71
C GLU A 260 -1.32 -9.76 8.65
N GLU A 261 -1.07 -8.54 8.17
CA GLU A 261 -1.82 -7.95 7.07
C GLU A 261 -1.55 -8.70 5.76
N ALA A 262 -0.29 -9.04 5.49
CA ALA A 262 0.09 -9.84 4.33
C ALA A 262 -0.57 -11.22 4.35
N ASP A 263 -0.49 -11.96 5.47
CA ASP A 263 -1.12 -13.28 5.63
C ASP A 263 -2.64 -13.19 5.41
N THR A 264 -3.31 -12.16 5.95
CA THR A 264 -4.75 -11.99 5.73
C THR A 264 -5.10 -11.71 4.27
N VAL A 265 -4.34 -10.86 3.59
CA VAL A 265 -4.52 -10.58 2.15
C VAL A 265 -4.28 -11.86 1.32
N GLN A 266 -3.21 -12.58 1.60
CA GLN A 266 -2.87 -13.84 0.93
C GLN A 266 -3.97 -14.90 1.12
N ARG A 267 -4.47 -15.09 2.35
CA ARG A 267 -5.60 -16.00 2.64
C ARG A 267 -6.89 -15.57 1.96
N THR A 268 -7.15 -14.26 1.89
CA THR A 268 -8.31 -13.73 1.16
C THR A 268 -8.23 -14.07 -0.32
N VAL A 269 -7.06 -13.89 -0.93
CA VAL A 269 -6.81 -14.26 -2.33
C VAL A 269 -6.98 -15.78 -2.50
N MET A 270 -6.37 -16.60 -1.66
CA MET A 270 -6.52 -18.06 -1.76
C MET A 270 -7.98 -18.51 -1.60
N GLY A 271 -8.70 -17.95 -0.62
CA GLY A 271 -10.11 -18.25 -0.40
C GLY A 271 -10.99 -17.92 -1.61
N ALA A 272 -10.75 -16.77 -2.25
CA ALA A 272 -11.45 -16.39 -3.49
C ALA A 272 -11.17 -17.36 -4.65
N MET A 273 -9.98 -17.97 -4.68
CA MET A 273 -9.53 -18.85 -5.77
C MET A 273 -9.87 -20.33 -5.51
N MET A 274 -10.18 -20.72 -4.27
CA MET A 274 -10.46 -22.11 -3.86
C MET A 274 -11.93 -22.54 -4.02
N GLU A 275 -12.87 -21.64 -4.34
CA GLU A 275 -14.31 -21.97 -4.49
C GLU A 275 -14.59 -23.01 -5.61
N GLN A 276 -13.60 -23.35 -6.43
CA GLN A 276 -13.65 -24.45 -7.40
C GLN A 276 -13.52 -25.85 -6.79
N GLN A 277 -13.10 -26.00 -5.53
CA GLN A 277 -12.89 -27.31 -4.93
C GLN A 277 -14.21 -27.91 -4.42
N HIS A 278 -14.77 -28.86 -5.17
CA HIS A 278 -15.73 -29.79 -4.62
C HIS A 278 -15.05 -30.62 -3.51
N PRO A 279 -15.77 -31.00 -2.43
CA PRO A 279 -15.30 -32.05 -1.53
C PRO A 279 -15.28 -33.37 -2.31
N GLY A 280 -14.18 -33.64 -3.03
CA GLY A 280 -14.05 -34.81 -3.91
C GLY A 280 -13.20 -34.61 -5.17
N SER A 281 -12.85 -33.37 -5.56
CA SER A 281 -11.83 -33.17 -6.60
C SER A 281 -10.46 -33.22 -5.95
N GLY A 282 -9.98 -34.45 -5.73
CA GLY A 282 -8.61 -34.70 -5.30
C GLY A 282 -7.64 -33.90 -6.17
N ALA A 283 -6.62 -33.34 -5.51
CA ALA A 283 -5.45 -32.74 -6.12
C ALA A 283 -5.01 -33.58 -7.33
N ARG A 284 -5.35 -33.11 -8.53
CA ARG A 284 -4.74 -33.62 -9.75
C ARG A 284 -3.40 -32.93 -9.84
N ASP A 285 -2.36 -33.74 -9.70
CA ASP A 285 -0.93 -33.44 -9.62
C ASP A 285 -0.42 -33.00 -8.24
N GLY A 286 -0.41 -33.96 -7.30
CA GLY A 286 0.80 -34.32 -6.54
C GLY A 286 1.48 -33.29 -5.63
N GLN A 287 0.98 -32.06 -5.48
CA GLN A 287 1.46 -31.14 -4.45
C GLN A 287 0.61 -31.31 -3.19
N GLN A 288 1.15 -32.11 -2.28
CA GLN A 288 0.74 -32.15 -0.89
C GLN A 288 0.86 -30.73 -0.33
N TRP A 289 -0.27 -30.18 0.15
CA TRP A 289 -0.35 -28.82 0.66
C TRP A 289 0.32 -28.76 2.04
N GLU A 290 1.64 -28.58 2.08
CA GLU A 290 2.42 -28.42 3.32
C GLU A 290 2.21 -27.03 3.97
N GLY A 291 0.95 -26.57 4.10
CA GLY A 291 0.62 -25.30 4.77
C GLY A 291 1.22 -24.02 4.15
N ARG A 292 2.01 -24.12 3.07
CA ARG A 292 2.62 -22.97 2.38
C ARG A 292 1.64 -22.36 1.39
N LEU A 293 1.42 -21.07 1.54
CA LEU A 293 0.65 -20.24 0.62
C LEU A 293 1.48 -20.00 -0.66
N TYR A 294 0.85 -20.07 -1.83
CA TYR A 294 1.50 -19.86 -3.13
C TYR A 294 0.63 -19.00 -4.04
N PHE A 295 1.24 -18.37 -5.05
CA PHE A 295 0.52 -17.51 -5.99
C PHE A 295 -0.48 -18.32 -6.85
N PRO A 296 -1.80 -18.07 -6.76
CA PRO A 296 -2.80 -18.94 -7.38
C PRO A 296 -3.15 -18.58 -8.83
N GLY A 297 -2.48 -17.60 -9.43
CA GLY A 297 -2.81 -17.11 -10.76
C GLY A 297 -2.66 -18.14 -11.88
N SER A 298 -3.55 -18.07 -12.87
CA SER A 298 -3.54 -18.94 -14.05
C SER A 298 -2.25 -18.84 -14.84
N GLN A 299 -1.66 -19.95 -15.28
CA GLN A 299 -0.41 -19.99 -16.03
C GLN A 299 -0.68 -20.50 -17.46
N PRO A 300 -0.39 -19.70 -18.50
CA PRO A 300 -0.57 -20.11 -19.89
C PRO A 300 0.43 -21.20 -20.30
N VAL A 301 -0.01 -22.13 -21.15
CA VAL A 301 0.86 -23.11 -21.82
C VAL A 301 1.25 -22.63 -23.22
N SER A 302 2.44 -23.01 -23.69
CA SER A 302 2.88 -22.63 -25.04
C SER A 302 1.99 -23.27 -26.12
N LEU A 303 1.62 -22.49 -27.13
CA LEU A 303 0.95 -22.97 -28.33
C LEU A 303 1.92 -23.86 -29.11
N ALA A 304 1.49 -25.09 -29.40
CA ALA A 304 2.27 -26.12 -30.07
C ALA A 304 1.38 -26.90 -31.04
N ARG A 305 1.99 -27.68 -31.93
CA ARG A 305 1.24 -28.53 -32.88
C ARG A 305 0.27 -29.49 -32.17
N SER A 306 0.62 -29.95 -30.97
CA SER A 306 -0.19 -30.88 -30.17
C SER A 306 -1.47 -30.27 -29.61
N ASN A 307 -1.53 -28.94 -29.41
CA ASN A 307 -2.70 -28.25 -28.85
C ASN A 307 -3.37 -27.29 -29.85
N LEU A 308 -2.87 -27.22 -31.09
CA LEU A 308 -3.43 -26.39 -32.15
C LEU A 308 -4.90 -26.68 -32.45
N GLU A 309 -5.32 -27.93 -32.28
CA GLU A 309 -6.69 -28.37 -32.54
C GLU A 309 -7.70 -27.65 -31.61
N LEU A 310 -7.28 -27.19 -30.43
CA LEU A 310 -8.11 -26.36 -29.55
C LEU A 310 -8.63 -25.11 -30.27
N LEU A 311 -7.79 -24.49 -31.11
CA LEU A 311 -8.14 -23.26 -31.83
C LEU A 311 -9.20 -23.49 -32.91
N LYS A 312 -9.33 -24.72 -33.41
CA LYS A 312 -10.37 -25.08 -34.40
C LYS A 312 -11.69 -25.42 -33.75
N GLN A 313 -11.65 -26.01 -32.55
CA GLN A 313 -12.82 -26.55 -31.86
C GLN A 313 -13.52 -25.53 -30.97
N ARG A 314 -12.83 -24.45 -30.57
CA ARG A 314 -13.31 -23.51 -29.55
C ARG A 314 -13.15 -22.07 -30.00
N ARG A 315 -13.97 -21.21 -29.40
CA ARG A 315 -13.89 -19.76 -29.62
C ARG A 315 -12.83 -19.17 -28.71
N TYR A 316 -11.87 -18.47 -29.32
CA TYR A 316 -10.82 -17.75 -28.60
C TYR A 316 -10.94 -16.26 -28.84
N TYR A 317 -10.63 -15.51 -27.77
CA TYR A 317 -10.12 -14.17 -27.88
C TYR A 317 -8.60 -14.21 -28.07
N VAL A 318 -8.06 -13.15 -28.66
CA VAL A 318 -6.63 -12.88 -28.81
C VAL A 318 -6.32 -11.51 -28.23
N THR A 319 -5.21 -11.42 -27.51
CA THR A 319 -4.59 -10.17 -27.06
C THR A 319 -3.06 -10.28 -27.20
N TRP A 320 -2.36 -9.19 -27.02
CA TRP A 320 -0.90 -9.18 -27.02
C TRP A 320 -0.36 -9.69 -25.67
N LYS A 321 0.76 -10.40 -25.72
CA LYS A 321 1.52 -10.75 -24.53
C LYS A 321 2.42 -9.55 -24.22
N ALA A 322 2.06 -8.77 -23.20
CA ALA A 322 2.86 -7.61 -22.85
C ALA A 322 4.13 -8.11 -22.14
N ASP A 323 5.21 -7.36 -22.26
CA ASP A 323 6.35 -7.54 -21.38
C ASP A 323 6.17 -6.65 -20.15
N GLY A 324 6.02 -7.27 -18.99
CA GLY A 324 5.53 -6.61 -17.79
C GLY A 324 5.51 -7.51 -16.58
N THR A 325 5.34 -6.91 -15.40
CA THR A 325 5.30 -7.65 -14.13
C THR A 325 3.87 -8.02 -13.83
N ARG A 326 3.63 -9.31 -13.65
CA ARG A 326 2.30 -9.81 -13.30
C ARG A 326 1.96 -9.44 -11.86
N TYR A 327 0.78 -8.84 -11.68
CA TYR A 327 0.20 -8.59 -10.37
C TYR A 327 -1.27 -9.00 -10.33
N MET A 328 -1.66 -9.68 -9.25
CA MET A 328 -3.05 -9.61 -8.81
C MET A 328 -3.27 -8.30 -8.06
N LEU A 329 -4.45 -7.71 -8.22
CA LEU A 329 -4.87 -6.51 -7.50
C LEU A 329 -6.09 -6.84 -6.64
N LEU A 330 -5.90 -6.89 -5.32
CA LEU A 330 -7.00 -7.03 -4.36
C LEU A 330 -7.42 -5.65 -3.85
N ILE A 331 -8.69 -5.32 -4.01
CA ILE A 331 -9.27 -4.06 -3.54
C ILE A 331 -10.20 -4.35 -2.36
N CYS A 332 -9.88 -3.76 -1.22
CA CYS A 332 -10.65 -3.81 0.01
C CYS A 332 -11.06 -2.41 0.45
N LYS A 333 -12.08 -2.32 1.32
CA LYS A 333 -12.53 -1.04 1.87
C LYS A 333 -11.44 -0.28 2.62
N TRP A 334 -10.38 -0.96 3.09
CA TRP A 334 -9.29 -0.38 3.87
C TRP A 334 -7.98 -0.22 3.08
N GLY A 335 -7.93 -0.66 1.82
CA GLY A 335 -6.71 -0.59 1.02
C GLY A 335 -6.79 -1.35 -0.30
N ALA A 336 -5.93 -1.00 -1.23
CA ALA A 336 -5.67 -1.75 -2.45
C ALA A 336 -4.28 -2.39 -2.36
N TYR A 337 -4.15 -3.63 -2.82
CA TYR A 337 -2.95 -4.44 -2.66
C TYR A 337 -2.51 -5.03 -3.99
N LEU A 338 -1.26 -4.82 -4.35
CA LEU A 338 -0.57 -5.55 -5.41
C LEU A 338 0.02 -6.83 -4.82
N ILE A 339 -0.19 -7.95 -5.52
CA ILE A 339 0.34 -9.26 -5.16
C ILE A 339 1.10 -9.83 -6.36
N ASP A 340 2.40 -10.01 -6.21
CA ASP A 340 3.27 -10.51 -7.28
C ASP A 340 3.30 -12.05 -7.37
N ARG A 341 4.10 -12.57 -8.30
CA ARG A 341 4.27 -14.02 -8.50
C ARG A 341 4.94 -14.75 -7.33
N SER A 342 5.72 -14.05 -6.51
CA SER A 342 6.31 -14.56 -5.26
C SER A 342 5.31 -14.55 -4.10
N PHE A 343 4.07 -14.12 -4.37
CA PHE A 343 2.99 -13.91 -3.41
C PHE A 343 3.31 -12.83 -2.38
N THR A 344 4.25 -11.92 -2.69
CA THR A 344 4.55 -10.76 -1.85
C THR A 344 3.43 -9.73 -1.98
N VAL A 345 2.97 -9.21 -0.84
CA VAL A 345 1.88 -8.25 -0.75
C VAL A 345 2.46 -6.86 -0.52
N ARG A 346 2.02 -5.89 -1.32
CA ARG A 346 2.32 -4.46 -1.12
C ARG A 346 1.07 -3.63 -1.25
N ARG A 347 0.91 -2.63 -0.40
CA ARG A 347 -0.25 -1.74 -0.43
C ARG A 347 -0.01 -0.57 -1.37
N VAL A 348 -1.03 -0.15 -2.10
CA VAL A 348 -0.98 1.03 -2.96
C VAL A 348 -2.07 2.03 -2.59
N GLN A 349 -1.70 3.30 -2.54
CA GLN A 349 -2.62 4.40 -2.25
C GLN A 349 -3.37 4.79 -3.52
N MET A 350 -4.52 4.15 -3.77
CA MET A 350 -5.31 4.36 -4.97
C MET A 350 -6.81 4.32 -4.68
N ARG A 351 -7.59 4.99 -5.52
CA ARG A 351 -9.03 5.14 -5.31
C ARG A 351 -9.88 4.36 -6.31
N PHE A 352 -10.60 3.36 -5.82
CA PHE A 352 -11.51 2.52 -6.61
C PHE A 352 -12.97 2.73 -6.20
N PRO A 353 -13.68 3.71 -6.79
CA PRO A 353 -15.10 3.92 -6.53
C PRO A 353 -15.95 2.84 -7.18
N LYS A 354 -17.03 2.43 -6.51
CA LYS A 354 -18.05 1.58 -7.13
C LYS A 354 -18.84 2.35 -8.19
N SER A 355 -19.37 1.60 -9.15
CA SER A 355 -20.43 2.11 -10.04
C SER A 355 -21.67 2.47 -9.21
N THR A 356 -22.32 3.59 -9.52
CA THR A 356 -23.66 3.88 -9.00
C THR A 356 -24.67 3.90 -10.14
N GLU A 357 -25.87 3.41 -9.83
CA GLU A 357 -27.05 3.66 -10.65
C GLU A 357 -27.30 5.18 -10.75
N PRO A 358 -27.75 5.69 -11.90
CA PRO A 358 -28.20 7.07 -12.00
C PRO A 358 -29.30 7.34 -10.97
N ALA A 359 -29.17 8.40 -10.18
CA ALA A 359 -30.18 8.75 -9.17
C ALA A 359 -31.55 9.11 -9.81
N ALA A 360 -31.56 9.59 -11.06
CA ALA A 360 -32.73 9.86 -11.89
C ALA A 360 -32.29 10.18 -13.36
N PRO A 361 -33.19 10.13 -14.36
CA PRO A 361 -32.91 10.65 -15.69
C PRO A 361 -32.45 12.12 -15.63
N GLY A 362 -31.29 12.43 -16.22
CA GLY A 362 -30.74 13.78 -16.25
C GLY A 362 -29.88 14.19 -15.03
N GLN A 363 -29.72 13.34 -14.01
CA GLN A 363 -28.76 13.59 -12.94
C GLN A 363 -27.37 12.99 -13.25
N PRO A 364 -26.27 13.68 -12.91
CA PRO A 364 -24.93 13.11 -13.06
C PRO A 364 -24.80 11.86 -12.18
N ARG A 365 -24.23 10.79 -12.75
CA ARG A 365 -23.81 9.61 -11.99
C ARG A 365 -22.90 10.06 -10.85
N ARG A 366 -23.05 9.49 -9.66
CA ARG A 366 -22.13 9.77 -8.55
C ARG A 366 -21.11 8.63 -8.47
N ALA A 367 -19.92 8.89 -7.97
CA ALA A 367 -19.04 7.81 -7.58
C ALA A 367 -19.60 7.13 -6.32
N GLY A 368 -19.59 5.79 -6.29
CA GLY A 368 -20.01 5.02 -5.12
C GLY A 368 -18.95 5.03 -4.02
N GLY A 369 -19.24 4.34 -2.91
CA GLY A 369 -18.22 4.04 -1.89
C GLY A 369 -17.07 3.19 -2.45
N PRO A 370 -16.01 2.95 -1.66
CA PRO A 370 -14.87 2.14 -2.09
C PRO A 370 -15.29 0.69 -2.35
N HIS A 371 -14.69 0.07 -3.37
CA HIS A 371 -14.78 -1.36 -3.60
C HIS A 371 -14.34 -2.18 -2.38
N HIS A 372 -14.88 -3.38 -2.22
CA HIS A 372 -14.49 -4.29 -1.15
C HIS A 372 -14.44 -5.73 -1.65
N PHE A 373 -13.36 -6.47 -1.34
CA PHE A 373 -13.18 -7.84 -1.80
C PHE A 373 -13.41 -7.98 -3.30
N THR A 374 -12.67 -7.20 -4.07
CA THR A 374 -12.65 -7.28 -5.54
C THR A 374 -11.23 -7.67 -5.97
N LEU A 375 -11.08 -8.76 -6.72
CA LEU A 375 -9.79 -9.35 -7.07
C LEU A 375 -9.64 -9.41 -8.60
N LEU A 376 -8.62 -8.72 -9.12
CA LEU A 376 -8.25 -8.68 -10.53
C LEU A 376 -6.94 -9.43 -10.78
N ASP A 377 -6.77 -9.92 -12.00
CA ASP A 377 -5.49 -10.38 -12.56
C ASP A 377 -5.06 -9.43 -13.67
N GLY A 378 -3.77 -9.14 -13.73
CA GLY A 378 -3.25 -8.11 -14.62
C GLY A 378 -1.74 -8.07 -14.71
N GLU A 379 -1.27 -7.14 -15.53
CA GLU A 379 0.13 -6.95 -15.89
C GLU A 379 0.47 -5.48 -15.73
N MET A 380 1.52 -5.18 -14.97
CA MET A 380 2.09 -3.84 -14.88
C MET A 380 3.07 -3.66 -16.05
N VAL A 381 2.86 -2.62 -16.84
CA VAL A 381 3.77 -2.21 -17.92
C VAL A 381 4.22 -0.77 -17.69
N VAL A 382 5.34 -0.40 -18.29
CA VAL A 382 5.76 0.99 -18.41
C VAL A 382 5.52 1.42 -19.84
N ASP A 383 4.66 2.42 -20.02
CA ASP A 383 4.43 3.04 -21.31
C ASP A 383 5.35 4.24 -21.49
N GLU A 384 6.09 4.26 -22.59
CA GLU A 384 6.93 5.37 -23.02
C GLU A 384 6.20 6.15 -24.13
N ASP A 385 5.80 7.39 -23.82
CA ASP A 385 5.31 8.32 -24.82
C ASP A 385 6.50 9.14 -25.34
N ILE A 386 7.06 8.67 -26.46
CA ILE A 386 8.19 9.30 -27.16
C ILE A 386 7.85 10.73 -27.61
N VAL A 387 6.57 11.04 -27.86
CA VAL A 387 6.17 12.37 -28.35
C VAL A 387 6.17 13.41 -27.23
N ASN A 388 5.70 13.01 -26.05
CA ASN A 388 5.59 13.91 -24.89
C ASN A 388 6.74 13.75 -23.88
N ASP A 389 7.74 12.91 -24.20
CA ASP A 389 8.86 12.55 -23.32
C ASP A 389 8.36 12.17 -21.92
N SER A 390 7.32 11.34 -21.88
CA SER A 390 6.64 10.97 -20.63
C SER A 390 6.59 9.47 -20.47
N VAL A 391 6.96 9.01 -19.27
CA VAL A 391 6.97 7.60 -18.92
C VAL A 391 5.91 7.37 -17.84
N GLN A 392 5.02 6.39 -18.07
CA GLN A 392 3.89 6.14 -17.17
C GLN A 392 3.67 4.65 -16.92
N ARG A 393 3.54 4.28 -15.64
CA ARG A 393 3.12 2.92 -15.27
C ARG A 393 1.64 2.70 -15.53
N ARG A 394 1.33 1.50 -16.01
CA ARG A 394 -0.04 1.09 -16.32
C ARG A 394 -0.29 -0.35 -15.90
N TYR A 395 -1.30 -0.53 -15.05
CA TYR A 395 -1.87 -1.84 -14.75
C TYR A 395 -2.91 -2.21 -15.81
N LEU A 396 -2.57 -3.18 -16.66
CA LEU A 396 -3.44 -3.78 -17.65
C LEU A 396 -4.21 -4.94 -17.02
N ALA A 397 -5.42 -4.65 -16.52
CA ALA A 397 -6.31 -5.66 -15.98
C ALA A 397 -6.87 -6.52 -17.12
N TYR A 398 -6.59 -7.82 -17.10
CA TYR A 398 -7.03 -8.77 -18.13
C TYR A 398 -8.05 -9.78 -17.62
N ASP A 399 -8.21 -9.97 -16.31
CA ASP A 399 -9.26 -10.83 -15.76
C ASP A 399 -9.79 -10.36 -14.39
N LEU A 400 -10.97 -10.87 -14.00
CA LEU A 400 -11.67 -10.55 -12.76
C LEU A 400 -12.18 -11.85 -12.10
N MET A 401 -11.69 -12.14 -10.89
CA MET A 401 -11.98 -13.39 -10.18
C MET A 401 -13.00 -13.21 -9.06
N MET A 402 -13.07 -12.02 -8.46
CA MET A 402 -14.01 -11.70 -7.39
C MET A 402 -14.47 -10.26 -7.53
N LEU A 403 -15.75 -9.99 -7.29
CA LEU A 403 -16.34 -8.66 -7.29
C LEU A 403 -17.27 -8.51 -6.09
N GLU A 404 -16.97 -7.58 -5.19
CA GLU A 404 -17.80 -7.30 -4.02
C GLU A 404 -18.06 -8.55 -3.15
N GLY A 405 -17.01 -9.36 -2.95
CA GLY A 405 -17.07 -10.63 -2.22
C GLY A 405 -17.76 -11.77 -2.98
N LYS A 406 -18.33 -11.51 -4.16
CA LYS A 406 -18.93 -12.54 -5.01
C LYS A 406 -17.87 -13.12 -5.93
N SER A 407 -17.70 -14.43 -5.85
CA SER A 407 -16.83 -15.14 -6.77
C SER A 407 -17.36 -15.08 -8.20
N LEU A 408 -16.43 -14.87 -9.12
CA LEU A 408 -16.65 -14.92 -10.55
C LEU A 408 -15.88 -16.07 -11.19
N MET A 409 -15.15 -16.89 -10.43
CA MET A 409 -14.24 -17.93 -10.94
C MET A 409 -14.88 -18.88 -11.96
N ARG A 410 -16.16 -19.24 -11.78
CA ARG A 410 -16.89 -20.16 -12.68
C ARG A 410 -17.59 -19.46 -13.85
N GLN A 411 -17.61 -18.12 -13.85
CA GLN A 411 -18.26 -17.36 -14.91
C GLN A 411 -17.43 -17.43 -16.20
N PRO A 412 -18.09 -17.45 -17.38
CA PRO A 412 -17.41 -17.35 -18.66
C PRO A 412 -16.48 -16.13 -18.73
N PHE A 413 -15.27 -16.30 -19.29
CA PHE A 413 -14.28 -15.21 -19.42
C PHE A 413 -14.90 -13.92 -20.00
N LYS A 414 -15.72 -14.02 -21.06
CA LYS A 414 -16.41 -12.85 -21.67
C LYS A 414 -17.16 -11.98 -20.64
N VAL A 415 -17.76 -12.60 -19.62
CA VAL A 415 -18.53 -11.91 -18.57
C VAL A 415 -17.55 -11.22 -17.63
N ARG A 416 -16.54 -11.94 -17.16
CA ARG A 416 -15.51 -11.46 -16.22
C ARG A 416 -14.76 -10.26 -16.82
N PHE A 417 -14.30 -10.42 -18.06
CA PHE A 417 -13.70 -9.37 -18.88
C PHE A 417 -14.59 -8.13 -19.00
N SER A 418 -15.87 -8.28 -19.34
CA SER A 418 -16.80 -7.14 -19.51
C SER A 418 -17.01 -6.35 -18.20
N LEU A 419 -16.96 -7.04 -17.06
CA LEU A 419 -17.14 -6.42 -15.74
C LEU A 419 -15.96 -5.55 -15.34
N ILE A 420 -14.73 -5.82 -15.80
CA ILE A 420 -13.57 -4.95 -15.53
C ILE A 420 -13.83 -3.54 -16.06
N LYS A 421 -14.36 -3.43 -17.29
CA LYS A 421 -14.71 -2.13 -17.86
C LYS A 421 -15.82 -1.45 -17.06
N LYS A 422 -16.92 -2.18 -16.87
CA LYS A 422 -18.16 -1.65 -16.29
C LYS A 422 -18.01 -1.25 -14.82
N GLU A 423 -17.34 -2.07 -14.03
CA GLU A 423 -17.31 -1.95 -12.57
C GLU A 423 -16.01 -1.31 -12.05
N ILE A 424 -14.92 -1.31 -12.81
CA ILE A 424 -13.61 -0.82 -12.32
C ILE A 424 -13.16 0.44 -13.06
N THR A 425 -12.96 0.37 -14.37
CA THR A 425 -12.38 1.51 -15.11
C THR A 425 -13.38 2.61 -15.44
N GLN A 426 -14.64 2.27 -15.75
CA GLN A 426 -15.69 3.24 -16.03
C GLN A 426 -16.06 4.11 -14.81
N PRO A 427 -16.22 3.56 -13.59
CA PRO A 427 -16.48 4.38 -12.40
C PRO A 427 -15.34 5.34 -12.08
N ARG A 428 -14.07 4.90 -12.18
CA ARG A 428 -12.89 5.77 -12.02
C ARG A 428 -12.88 6.92 -13.04
N SER A 429 -13.13 6.61 -14.31
CA SER A 429 -13.19 7.62 -15.38
C SER A 429 -14.33 8.63 -15.16
N THR A 430 -15.49 8.13 -14.73
CA THR A 430 -16.67 8.97 -14.42
C THR A 430 -16.38 9.90 -13.24
N GLU A 431 -15.78 9.38 -12.16
CA GLU A 431 -15.40 10.18 -11.00
C GLU A 431 -14.35 11.25 -11.37
N LYS A 432 -13.33 10.89 -12.14
CA LYS A 432 -12.31 11.83 -12.65
C LYS A 432 -12.94 12.99 -13.43
N GLN A 433 -13.89 12.71 -14.32
CA GLN A 433 -14.60 13.74 -15.09
C GLN A 433 -15.43 14.67 -14.20
N ILE A 434 -16.11 14.14 -13.19
CA ILE A 434 -16.90 14.94 -12.25
C ILE A 434 -15.99 15.82 -11.39
N MET A 435 -14.85 15.30 -10.95
CA MET A 435 -13.88 16.02 -10.12
C MET A 435 -13.12 17.11 -10.86
N GLY A 436 -13.01 17.02 -12.19
CA GLY A 436 -12.49 18.10 -13.04
C GLY A 436 -13.41 19.32 -13.16
N SER A 437 -14.64 19.25 -12.64
CA SER A 437 -15.58 20.38 -12.66
C SER A 437 -15.28 21.41 -11.57
N PRO A 438 -15.42 22.72 -11.82
CA PRO A 438 -15.33 23.77 -10.79
C PRO A 438 -16.29 23.58 -9.60
N ALA A 439 -17.35 22.79 -9.77
CA ALA A 439 -18.33 22.46 -8.72
C ALA A 439 -17.93 21.25 -7.85
N ALA A 440 -16.76 20.65 -8.09
CA ALA A 440 -16.32 19.48 -7.35
C ALA A 440 -16.10 19.80 -5.87
N LYS A 441 -16.86 19.13 -5.00
CA LYS A 441 -16.72 19.25 -3.53
C LYS A 441 -15.41 18.68 -3.01
N PHE A 442 -14.75 17.83 -3.81
CA PHE A 442 -13.51 17.11 -3.48
C PHE A 442 -12.58 17.08 -4.69
N LEU A 443 -11.27 17.22 -4.43
CA LEU A 443 -10.23 17.36 -5.46
C LEU A 443 -9.24 16.20 -5.35
N TYR A 444 -9.67 14.99 -5.72
CA TYR A 444 -8.75 13.86 -5.83
C TYR A 444 -7.98 13.94 -7.16
N LEU A 445 -6.70 13.65 -7.13
CA LEU A 445 -5.75 13.81 -8.23
C LEU A 445 -5.37 12.42 -8.77
N TYR A 446 -6.18 11.89 -9.69
CA TYR A 446 -5.93 10.59 -10.33
C TYR A 446 -4.59 10.50 -11.08
N ASP A 447 -4.03 11.63 -11.49
CA ASP A 447 -2.76 11.69 -12.20
C ASP A 447 -1.55 11.61 -11.26
N GLU A 448 -1.77 11.72 -9.94
CA GLU A 448 -0.74 11.56 -8.91
C GLU A 448 -0.69 10.12 -8.36
N GLU A 449 -1.60 9.23 -8.79
CA GLU A 449 -1.57 7.83 -8.39
C GLU A 449 -0.32 7.11 -8.93
N PRO A 450 0.17 6.06 -8.24
CA PRO A 450 1.41 5.36 -8.62
C PRO A 450 1.37 4.71 -10.00
N PHE A 451 0.18 4.43 -10.55
CA PHE A 451 -0.01 3.90 -11.90
C PHE A 451 -1.45 4.10 -12.37
N HIS A 452 -1.67 4.08 -13.68
CA HIS A 452 -3.01 4.09 -14.26
C HIS A 452 -3.59 2.68 -14.43
N VAL A 453 -4.90 2.54 -14.25
CA VAL A 453 -5.61 1.26 -14.47
C VAL A 453 -6.32 1.28 -15.82
N ARG A 454 -6.04 0.29 -16.68
CA ARG A 454 -6.74 0.09 -17.96
C ARG A 454 -7.19 -1.34 -18.12
N VAL A 455 -8.23 -1.54 -18.92
CA VAL A 455 -8.63 -2.87 -19.39
C VAL A 455 -7.65 -3.29 -20.48
N LYS A 456 -7.11 -4.50 -20.40
CA LYS A 456 -6.34 -5.10 -21.50
C LYS A 456 -7.33 -5.54 -22.58
N GLU A 457 -7.26 -4.95 -23.77
CA GLU A 457 -8.23 -5.23 -24.83
C GLU A 457 -8.05 -6.66 -25.39
N PHE A 458 -9.17 -7.33 -25.64
CA PHE A 458 -9.24 -8.65 -26.25
C PHE A 458 -10.12 -8.58 -27.50
N TRP A 459 -9.65 -9.18 -28.59
CA TRP A 459 -10.37 -9.23 -29.87
C TRP A 459 -10.71 -10.67 -30.25
N PRO A 460 -11.73 -10.91 -31.09
CA PRO A 460 -11.95 -12.24 -31.65
C PRO A 460 -10.69 -12.76 -32.36
N MET A 461 -10.45 -14.07 -32.33
CA MET A 461 -9.26 -14.68 -32.92
C MET A 461 -9.03 -14.33 -34.41
N THR A 462 -10.08 -14.00 -35.16
CA THR A 462 -9.99 -13.52 -36.55
C THR A 462 -9.20 -12.21 -36.70
N ALA A 463 -8.97 -11.48 -35.60
CA ALA A 463 -8.18 -10.25 -35.58
C ALA A 463 -6.68 -10.48 -35.32
N ALA A 464 -6.21 -11.71 -35.10
CA ALA A 464 -4.83 -11.99 -34.69
C ALA A 464 -3.78 -11.39 -35.64
N ASP A 465 -4.00 -11.48 -36.95
CA ASP A 465 -3.13 -10.86 -37.96
C ASP A 465 -3.02 -9.33 -37.77
N LYS A 466 -4.15 -8.66 -37.50
CA LYS A 466 -4.16 -7.21 -37.21
C LYS A 466 -3.49 -6.89 -35.88
N VAL A 467 -3.64 -7.76 -34.87
CA VAL A 467 -2.97 -7.57 -33.58
C VAL A 467 -1.45 -7.63 -33.76
N LEU A 468 -0.96 -8.64 -34.48
CA LEU A 468 0.47 -8.84 -34.77
C LEU A 468 1.06 -7.72 -35.63
N ASN A 469 0.41 -7.42 -36.76
CA ASN A 469 1.04 -6.59 -37.79
C ASN A 469 0.70 -5.10 -37.67
N ASN A 470 -0.37 -4.72 -36.97
CA ASN A 470 -0.81 -3.33 -36.87
C ASN A 470 -0.87 -2.78 -35.45
N PHE A 471 -1.21 -3.59 -34.44
CA PHE A 471 -1.39 -3.12 -33.08
C PHE A 471 -0.09 -3.19 -32.27
N ILE A 472 0.55 -4.37 -32.19
CA ILE A 472 1.79 -4.58 -31.44
C ILE A 472 2.90 -3.57 -31.84
N PRO A 473 3.16 -3.31 -33.14
CA PRO A 473 4.18 -2.34 -33.55
C PRO A 473 3.90 -0.89 -33.15
N LYS A 474 2.70 -0.58 -32.65
CA LYS A 474 2.28 0.77 -32.21
C LYS A 474 2.14 0.88 -30.70
N LEU A 475 2.47 -0.17 -29.96
CA LEU A 475 2.45 -0.14 -28.51
C LEU A 475 3.56 0.79 -28.00
N SER A 476 3.27 1.47 -26.89
CA SER A 476 4.23 2.26 -26.11
C SER A 476 4.99 1.42 -25.08
N HIS A 477 4.86 0.10 -25.12
CA HIS A 477 5.54 -0.85 -24.27
C HIS A 477 5.83 -2.12 -25.05
N GLU A 478 6.77 -2.92 -24.57
CA GLU A 478 7.22 -4.12 -25.25
C GLU A 478 6.16 -5.24 -25.24
N SER A 479 6.20 -6.07 -26.27
CA SER A 479 5.34 -7.24 -26.41
C SER A 479 6.07 -8.34 -27.16
N ASP A 480 6.06 -9.55 -26.60
CA ASP A 480 6.80 -10.69 -27.14
C ASP A 480 5.91 -11.73 -27.84
N GLY A 481 4.62 -11.43 -28.04
CA GLY A 481 3.72 -12.28 -28.80
C GLY A 481 2.24 -12.13 -28.44
N LEU A 482 1.54 -13.26 -28.34
CA LEU A 482 0.09 -13.32 -28.17
C LEU A 482 -0.33 -14.18 -26.97
N ILE A 483 -1.46 -13.80 -26.37
CA ILE A 483 -2.23 -14.63 -25.45
C ILE A 483 -3.57 -14.97 -26.10
N LEU A 484 -3.94 -16.24 -26.02
CA LEU A 484 -5.18 -16.80 -26.57
C LEU A 484 -6.02 -17.30 -25.40
N GLN A 485 -7.12 -16.62 -25.14
CA GLN A 485 -8.02 -16.88 -24.01
C GLN A 485 -9.35 -17.43 -24.52
N GLY A 486 -9.77 -18.59 -24.00
CA GLY A 486 -11.05 -19.18 -24.39
C GLY A 486 -12.23 -18.29 -23.97
N TRP A 487 -13.20 -18.16 -24.87
CA TRP A 487 -14.31 -17.20 -24.76
C TRP A 487 -15.27 -17.51 -23.59
N ASP A 488 -15.58 -18.79 -23.39
CA ASP A 488 -16.52 -19.27 -22.37
C ASP A 488 -15.81 -19.89 -21.15
N ASP A 489 -14.49 -19.69 -21.04
CA ASP A 489 -13.67 -20.43 -20.08
C ASP A 489 -13.84 -19.85 -18.66
N PRO A 490 -14.00 -20.72 -17.64
CA PRO A 490 -13.87 -20.30 -16.25
C PRO A 490 -12.41 -19.92 -15.96
N TYR A 491 -12.17 -19.23 -14.85
CA TYR A 491 -10.80 -19.04 -14.36
C TYR A 491 -10.26 -20.36 -13.81
N ILE A 492 -9.05 -20.73 -14.24
CA ILE A 492 -8.35 -21.92 -13.74
C ILE A 492 -7.09 -21.46 -13.00
N THR A 493 -6.93 -21.91 -11.75
CA THR A 493 -5.73 -21.65 -10.95
C THR A 493 -4.55 -22.48 -11.44
N GLY A 494 -3.33 -21.94 -11.34
CA GLY A 494 -2.13 -22.63 -11.81
C GLY A 494 -2.17 -22.92 -13.31
N THR A 495 -1.52 -23.99 -13.76
CA THR A 495 -1.39 -24.32 -15.19
C THR A 495 -2.74 -24.57 -15.85
N CYS A 496 -3.11 -23.75 -16.83
CA CYS A 496 -4.31 -23.90 -17.63
C CYS A 496 -3.94 -24.34 -19.05
N LYS A 497 -4.35 -25.55 -19.44
CA LYS A 497 -4.00 -26.13 -20.76
C LYS A 497 -4.74 -25.46 -21.91
N GLU A 498 -5.82 -24.77 -21.59
CA GLU A 498 -6.71 -24.06 -22.49
C GLU A 498 -6.32 -22.60 -22.68
N LEU A 499 -5.51 -22.04 -21.77
CA LEU A 499 -4.96 -20.70 -21.90
C LEU A 499 -3.61 -20.80 -22.61
N LEU A 500 -3.52 -20.27 -23.83
CA LEU A 500 -2.35 -20.46 -24.68
C LEU A 500 -1.53 -19.18 -24.81
N LYS A 501 -0.21 -19.31 -24.82
CA LYS A 501 0.73 -18.26 -25.18
C LYS A 501 1.47 -18.62 -26.47
N TRP A 502 1.66 -17.64 -27.34
CA TRP A 502 2.52 -17.76 -28.52
C TRP A 502 3.54 -16.64 -28.47
N LYS A 503 4.80 -16.93 -28.80
CA LYS A 503 5.88 -15.94 -28.87
C LYS A 503 6.49 -15.92 -30.27
N PHE A 504 7.05 -14.79 -30.67
CA PHE A 504 7.88 -14.73 -31.86
C PHE A 504 9.08 -15.69 -31.73
N ALA A 505 9.42 -16.39 -32.82
CA ALA A 505 10.49 -17.39 -32.80
C ALA A 505 11.81 -16.82 -32.27
N HIS A 506 12.17 -15.63 -32.76
CA HIS A 506 13.40 -14.90 -32.41
C HIS A 506 13.39 -14.28 -31.00
N LEU A 507 12.27 -14.35 -30.26
CA LEU A 507 12.16 -13.90 -28.87
C LEU A 507 12.06 -15.09 -27.90
N ASN A 508 12.37 -16.30 -28.35
CA ASN A 508 12.53 -17.45 -27.45
C ASN A 508 13.99 -17.56 -27.03
N SER A 509 14.25 -17.15 -25.80
CA SER A 509 15.49 -17.34 -25.09
C SER A 509 15.40 -18.49 -24.07
N VAL A 510 16.54 -19.02 -23.70
CA VAL A 510 16.69 -19.99 -22.61
C VAL A 510 17.87 -19.58 -21.75
N ASP A 511 17.71 -19.70 -20.43
CA ASP A 511 18.76 -19.44 -19.46
C ASP A 511 19.68 -20.65 -19.31
N PHE A 512 20.97 -20.40 -19.44
CA PHE A 512 22.02 -21.36 -19.19
C PHE A 512 22.93 -20.85 -18.06
N GLN A 513 23.70 -21.74 -17.47
CA GLN A 513 24.85 -21.39 -16.64
C GLN A 513 26.08 -22.03 -17.26
N LEU A 514 27.13 -21.23 -17.46
CA LEU A 514 28.44 -21.75 -17.85
C LEU A 514 29.16 -22.24 -16.59
N ASP A 515 29.76 -23.43 -16.67
CA ASP A 515 30.57 -23.99 -15.60
C ASP A 515 31.82 -24.68 -16.18
N ALA A 516 32.77 -25.03 -15.34
CA ALA A 516 33.98 -25.74 -15.73
C ALA A 516 34.14 -27.02 -14.92
N THR A 517 34.50 -28.12 -15.58
CA THR A 517 34.88 -29.35 -14.88
C THR A 517 36.21 -29.16 -14.15
N PRO A 518 36.57 -30.02 -13.17
CA PRO A 518 37.87 -29.96 -12.50
C PRO A 518 39.08 -30.01 -13.45
N GLU A 519 38.90 -30.55 -14.66
CA GLU A 519 39.91 -30.63 -15.72
C GLU A 519 39.94 -29.37 -16.62
N GLY A 520 39.17 -28.33 -16.29
CA GLY A 520 39.12 -27.05 -17.02
C GLY A 520 38.25 -27.07 -18.28
N LYS A 521 37.42 -28.10 -18.49
CA LYS A 521 36.53 -28.18 -19.65
C LYS A 521 35.23 -27.42 -19.38
N LEU A 522 34.88 -26.50 -20.26
CA LEU A 522 33.60 -25.79 -20.17
C LEU A 522 32.41 -26.73 -20.41
N VAL A 523 31.37 -26.54 -19.61
CA VAL A 523 30.07 -27.23 -19.68
C VAL A 523 28.95 -26.21 -19.60
N LEU A 524 27.92 -26.42 -20.42
CA LEU A 524 26.72 -25.58 -20.43
C LEU A 524 25.61 -26.31 -19.66
N LEU A 525 25.10 -25.67 -18.63
CA LEU A 525 24.05 -26.21 -17.77
C LEU A 525 22.74 -25.48 -18.10
N LEU A 526 21.72 -26.22 -18.56
CA LEU A 526 20.38 -25.68 -18.71
C LEU A 526 19.79 -25.38 -17.33
N LEU A 527 19.35 -24.14 -17.13
CA LEU A 527 18.64 -23.74 -15.92
C LEU A 527 17.16 -24.13 -16.04
N GLU A 528 16.76 -25.24 -15.45
CA GLU A 528 15.36 -25.65 -15.37
C GLU A 528 14.76 -25.18 -14.03
N THR A 529 13.66 -24.42 -14.08
CA THR A 529 12.86 -24.13 -12.89
C THR A 529 11.64 -25.04 -12.85
N ARG A 530 11.58 -25.96 -11.89
CA ARG A 530 10.39 -26.81 -11.65
C ARG A 530 9.93 -26.66 -10.20
N GLY A 531 8.65 -26.33 -10.01
CA GLY A 531 8.06 -26.19 -8.67
C GLY A 531 8.75 -25.14 -7.78
N GLY A 532 9.37 -24.11 -8.36
CA GLY A 532 10.13 -23.08 -7.62
C GLY A 532 11.55 -23.49 -7.22
N GLN A 533 11.97 -24.72 -7.50
CA GLN A 533 13.36 -25.16 -7.36
C GLN A 533 14.09 -25.01 -8.69
N ARG A 534 15.34 -24.52 -8.63
CA ARG A 534 16.24 -24.41 -9.76
C ARG A 534 17.07 -25.68 -9.85
N TYR A 535 17.07 -26.28 -11.03
CA TYR A 535 17.88 -27.44 -11.37
C TYR A 535 18.82 -27.04 -12.49
N LEU A 536 20.09 -27.42 -12.34
CA LEU A 536 21.06 -27.28 -13.40
C LEU A 536 21.21 -28.65 -14.06
N LYS A 537 20.88 -28.73 -15.34
CA LYS A 537 20.99 -29.96 -16.11
C LYS A 537 22.08 -29.81 -17.16
N PRO A 538 23.14 -30.65 -17.15
CA PRO A 538 24.14 -30.65 -18.21
C PRO A 538 23.49 -30.82 -19.58
N LEU A 539 23.85 -29.94 -20.52
CA LEU A 539 23.44 -30.06 -21.92
C LEU A 539 24.47 -30.93 -22.64
N ASP A 540 24.32 -32.24 -22.52
CA ASP A 540 25.24 -33.21 -23.09
C ASP A 540 25.39 -33.03 -24.60
N GLY A 541 26.63 -32.88 -25.06
CA GLY A 541 26.96 -32.69 -26.48
C GLY A 541 26.90 -31.25 -26.98
N ALA A 542 26.63 -30.27 -26.10
CA ALA A 542 26.73 -28.85 -26.46
C ALA A 542 28.18 -28.49 -26.86
N LYS A 543 28.31 -27.72 -27.95
CA LYS A 543 29.56 -27.06 -28.31
C LYS A 543 29.50 -25.62 -27.85
N ILE A 544 30.52 -25.19 -27.12
CA ILE A 544 30.59 -23.85 -26.53
C ILE A 544 31.65 -23.10 -27.33
N ASP A 545 31.24 -21.98 -27.94
CA ASP A 545 32.12 -21.00 -28.57
C ASP A 545 31.84 -19.66 -27.91
N LEU A 546 32.84 -19.12 -27.22
CA LEU A 546 32.74 -17.86 -26.48
C LEU A 546 33.18 -16.66 -27.33
N GLY A 547 33.69 -16.88 -28.55
CA GLY A 547 34.27 -15.81 -29.36
C GLY A 547 35.40 -15.08 -28.62
N GLU A 548 35.22 -13.78 -28.38
CA GLU A 548 36.17 -12.91 -27.65
C GLU A 548 35.89 -12.82 -26.14
N LEU A 549 34.86 -13.49 -25.63
CA LEU A 549 34.45 -13.40 -24.23
C LEU A 549 35.34 -14.26 -23.32
N ASP A 550 35.66 -13.73 -22.13
CA ASP A 550 36.46 -14.43 -21.13
C ASP A 550 35.62 -15.45 -20.36
N SER A 551 36.03 -16.72 -20.41
CA SER A 551 35.38 -17.81 -19.69
C SER A 551 35.43 -17.65 -18.18
N GLU A 552 36.50 -17.11 -17.59
CA GLU A 552 36.63 -16.97 -16.13
C GLU A 552 35.60 -15.97 -15.58
N GLU A 553 35.27 -14.94 -16.35
CA GLU A 553 34.27 -13.94 -15.97
C GLU A 553 32.82 -14.44 -16.08
N LEU A 554 32.59 -15.50 -16.87
CA LEU A 554 31.27 -16.04 -17.18
C LEU A 554 30.90 -17.28 -16.34
N ILE A 555 31.89 -18.03 -15.85
CA ILE A 555 31.67 -19.22 -15.02
C ILE A 555 30.85 -18.86 -13.77
N GLY A 556 29.78 -19.64 -13.53
CA GLY A 556 28.88 -19.46 -12.39
C GLY A 556 27.80 -18.39 -12.57
N LYS A 557 27.80 -17.64 -13.68
CA LYS A 557 26.74 -16.67 -14.01
C LYS A 557 25.64 -17.30 -14.86
N ALA A 558 24.42 -16.81 -14.68
CA ALA A 558 23.32 -17.11 -15.60
C ALA A 558 23.50 -16.30 -16.89
N ILE A 559 23.35 -16.96 -18.03
CA ILE A 559 23.52 -16.43 -19.38
C ILE A 559 22.23 -16.72 -20.13
N GLU A 560 21.55 -15.66 -20.57
CA GLU A 560 20.38 -15.76 -21.43
C GLU A 560 20.83 -15.79 -22.90
N HIS A 561 20.35 -16.76 -23.69
CA HIS A 561 20.71 -16.86 -25.10
C HIS A 561 19.50 -17.23 -25.98
N GLU A 562 19.42 -16.62 -27.17
CA GLU A 562 18.44 -16.97 -28.21
C GLU A 562 18.74 -18.36 -28.81
N ILE A 563 17.70 -19.15 -29.09
CA ILE A 563 17.83 -20.41 -29.82
C ILE A 563 17.65 -20.16 -31.32
N VAL A 564 18.76 -20.16 -32.06
CA VAL A 564 18.73 -20.17 -33.52
C VAL A 564 18.65 -21.62 -34.01
N LEU A 565 17.49 -22.00 -34.57
CA LEU A 565 17.35 -23.30 -35.25
C LEU A 565 17.94 -23.20 -36.66
N GLU A 566 19.19 -23.63 -36.84
CA GLU A 566 19.74 -23.84 -38.18
C GLU A 566 19.12 -25.08 -38.82
N GLY A 567 18.09 -24.87 -39.64
CA GLY A 567 17.48 -25.90 -40.45
C GLY A 567 16.59 -25.29 -41.52
N GLN A 568 16.82 -25.64 -42.79
CA GLN A 568 15.92 -25.27 -43.88
C GLN A 568 14.50 -25.72 -43.53
N LEU A 569 13.62 -24.76 -43.24
CA LEU A 569 12.19 -24.94 -43.37
C LEU A 569 11.91 -25.20 -44.85
N ASN A 570 11.98 -26.47 -45.26
CA ASN A 570 11.42 -26.89 -46.53
C ASN A 570 9.93 -26.54 -46.50
N LYS A 571 9.59 -25.60 -47.41
CA LYS A 571 8.30 -24.99 -47.75
C LYS A 571 7.03 -25.64 -47.22
#